data_AF-A0A9P1A8Q0-F1
#
_entry.id   AF-A0A9P1A8Q0-F1
#
_cell.length_a   1.000
_cell.length_b   1.000
_cell.length_c   1.000
_cell.angle_alpha   90.00
_cell.angle_beta   90.00
_cell.angle_gamma   90.00
#
_symmetry.space_group_name_H-M   'P 1'
#
loop_
_entity.id
_entity.type
_entity.pdbx_description
1 polymer ?
#
loop_
_entity_poly.entity_id
_entity_poly.type
_entity_poly.pdbx_seq_one_letter_code
_entity_poly.pdbx_strand_id
1 'polypeptide(L)'
;MLRAPLFLNIAAILQLIMLTPETSMTQYQKMVVVWGQPVEFTGYSDGGTWADCLATCYETLECVLVYNASTGCQMFMFGNLTLVEQLDSSAQEKVAFKTNFTSDTCPDTLPTLGENSTAPAYIINQTIYISSISSDGLYWSFNFTTITCTNTSKPFIRGLHGVCLQVFFATVNYTQAIELCASNDGMSLSGPYNSDEVTWIRAQTTVYTWLDGSSFTGAQEWSYEDDTHNGSVAYPFASGNPDSSKAGFCFYINYYVNQVDDDACSARYSGAVCRMVPQSIEEIGPY
;
A
#
# COMPACT_ATOMS: atom_id res chain seq x y z
N MET A 1 -46.48 56.41 -14.42
CA MET A 1 -45.88 56.88 -13.14
C MET A 1 -46.38 55.91 -12.07
N LEU A 2 -45.63 55.11 -11.31
CA LEU A 2 -44.22 54.99 -10.89
C LEU A 2 -43.79 53.50 -11.05
N ARG A 3 -42.61 53.16 -11.61
CA ARG A 3 -41.29 52.85 -10.98
C ARG A 3 -41.28 51.73 -9.90
N ALA A 4 -40.40 50.75 -10.15
CA ALA A 4 -40.09 49.48 -9.46
C ALA A 4 -39.44 49.64 -8.05
N PRO A 5 -39.07 48.56 -7.29
CA PRO A 5 -37.98 47.61 -7.63
C PRO A 5 -38.34 46.13 -7.39
N LEU A 6 -37.91 45.17 -8.22
CA LEU A 6 -36.60 44.48 -8.24
C LEU A 6 -36.15 43.94 -6.87
N PHE A 7 -36.41 42.64 -6.62
CA PHE A 7 -35.59 41.83 -5.73
C PHE A 7 -35.24 40.50 -6.41
N LEU A 8 -33.93 40.33 -6.54
CA LEU A 8 -33.18 39.17 -6.99
C LEU A 8 -33.31 38.06 -5.94
N ASN A 9 -33.57 36.81 -6.32
CA ASN A 9 -33.14 35.69 -5.49
C ASN A 9 -32.73 34.50 -6.36
N ILE A 10 -31.43 34.24 -6.31
CA ILE A 10 -30.69 33.18 -6.97
C ILE A 10 -30.92 31.91 -6.14
N ALA A 11 -31.65 30.94 -6.67
CA ALA A 11 -31.69 29.59 -6.08
C ALA A 11 -30.78 28.69 -6.91
N ALA A 12 -29.74 28.20 -6.22
CA ALA A 12 -28.59 27.51 -6.76
C ALA A 12 -28.93 26.17 -7.43
N ILE A 13 -28.24 25.93 -8.54
CA ILE A 13 -28.13 24.63 -9.21
C ILE A 13 -27.38 23.70 -8.28
N LEU A 14 -28.09 22.76 -7.64
CA LEU A 14 -27.46 21.64 -6.93
C LEU A 14 -27.06 20.59 -7.97
N GLN A 15 -25.84 20.71 -8.50
CA GLN A 15 -25.19 19.63 -9.22
C GLN A 15 -24.91 18.51 -8.22
N LEU A 16 -25.68 17.43 -8.33
CA LEU A 16 -25.47 16.18 -7.64
C LEU A 16 -24.18 15.56 -8.20
N ILE A 17 -23.02 15.87 -7.61
CA ILE A 17 -21.80 15.11 -7.84
C ILE A 17 -21.99 13.79 -7.09
N MET A 18 -22.48 12.78 -7.81
CA MET A 18 -22.39 11.39 -7.40
C MET A 18 -20.90 11.03 -7.40
N LEU A 19 -20.22 11.25 -6.27
CA LEU A 19 -18.92 10.65 -6.01
C LEU A 19 -19.14 9.14 -5.93
N THR A 20 -18.87 8.45 -7.03
CA THR A 20 -18.71 6.99 -7.00
C THR A 20 -17.58 6.67 -6.04
N PRO A 21 -17.73 5.68 -5.14
CA PRO A 21 -16.62 5.24 -4.32
C PRO A 21 -15.56 4.67 -5.27
N GLU A 22 -14.37 5.28 -5.30
CA GLU A 22 -13.25 4.74 -6.05
C GLU A 22 -12.99 3.32 -5.52
N THR A 23 -13.16 2.39 -6.44
CA THR A 23 -12.86 0.98 -6.31
C THR A 23 -11.45 0.79 -5.77
N SER A 24 -11.26 -0.23 -4.92
CA SER A 24 -9.96 -0.77 -4.53
C SER A 24 -8.94 -0.58 -5.65
N MET A 25 -7.83 0.13 -5.40
CA MET A 25 -6.81 0.38 -6.41
C MET A 25 -6.42 -0.94 -7.08
N THR A 26 -6.93 -1.15 -8.30
CA THR A 26 -6.68 -2.37 -9.04
C THR A 26 -5.30 -2.22 -9.61
N GLN A 27 -4.33 -2.98 -9.08
CA GLN A 27 -2.97 -2.95 -9.59
C GLN A 27 -2.88 -3.83 -10.84
N TYR A 28 -2.42 -3.24 -11.93
CA TYR A 28 -2.19 -3.93 -13.19
C TYR A 28 -0.70 -4.21 -13.34
N GLN A 29 -0.32 -5.48 -13.19
CA GLN A 29 1.04 -5.92 -13.47
C GLN A 29 1.32 -5.83 -14.98
N LYS A 30 2.49 -5.32 -15.35
CA LYS A 30 2.92 -5.11 -16.73
C LYS A 30 4.42 -5.38 -16.88
N MET A 31 4.81 -5.78 -18.09
CA MET A 31 6.21 -5.75 -18.54
C MET A 31 6.42 -4.48 -19.37
N VAL A 32 7.25 -3.56 -18.87
CA VAL A 32 7.52 -2.26 -19.52
C VAL A 32 8.85 -2.30 -20.22
N VAL A 33 8.83 -2.24 -21.55
CA VAL A 33 10.04 -2.32 -22.39
C VAL A 33 10.64 -0.94 -22.59
N VAL A 34 11.94 -0.81 -22.32
CA VAL A 34 12.72 0.42 -22.53
C VAL A 34 14.11 0.11 -23.09
N TRP A 35 14.82 1.14 -23.53
CA TRP A 35 16.22 1.05 -23.92
C TRP A 35 17.11 1.10 -22.67
N GLY A 36 17.98 0.11 -22.49
CA GLY A 36 18.84 0.00 -21.33
C GLY A 36 19.63 -1.30 -21.28
N GLN A 37 20.58 -1.35 -20.35
CA GLN A 37 21.40 -2.56 -20.10
C GLN A 37 21.70 -2.74 -18.60
N PRO A 38 21.71 -3.98 -18.08
CA PRO A 38 22.17 -4.27 -16.73
C PRO A 38 23.64 -3.90 -16.53
N VAL A 39 23.96 -3.22 -15.41
CA VAL A 39 25.34 -2.81 -15.08
C VAL A 39 25.84 -3.48 -13.81
N GLU A 40 25.00 -3.52 -12.77
CA GLU A 40 25.35 -4.13 -11.49
C GLU A 40 24.39 -5.25 -11.13
N PHE A 41 24.89 -6.48 -11.14
CA PHE A 41 24.12 -7.68 -10.85
C PHE A 41 25.01 -8.79 -10.28
N THR A 42 24.40 -9.72 -9.54
CA THR A 42 25.06 -10.88 -8.94
C THR A 42 24.79 -12.17 -9.72
N GLY A 43 23.76 -12.20 -10.56
CA GLY A 43 23.43 -13.33 -11.41
C GLY A 43 22.19 -13.12 -12.26
N TYR A 44 21.98 -14.02 -13.21
CA TYR A 44 20.78 -14.07 -14.05
C TYR A 44 20.49 -15.52 -14.44
N SER A 45 19.27 -15.76 -14.91
CA SER A 45 18.91 -17.01 -15.60
C SER A 45 18.84 -16.76 -17.10
N ASP A 46 19.50 -17.60 -17.89
CA ASP A 46 19.32 -17.57 -19.34
C ASP A 46 17.91 -18.05 -19.70
N GLY A 47 17.29 -17.36 -20.67
CA GLY A 47 15.98 -17.73 -21.19
C GLY A 47 15.99 -18.08 -22.67
N GLY A 48 14.80 -18.38 -23.19
CA GLY A 48 14.57 -18.70 -24.60
C GLY A 48 14.53 -17.45 -25.47
N THR A 49 13.48 -17.32 -26.28
CA THR A 49 13.28 -16.10 -27.07
C THR A 49 12.88 -14.92 -26.18
N TRP A 50 13.08 -13.69 -26.66
CA TRP A 50 12.61 -12.48 -25.96
C TRP A 50 11.14 -12.58 -25.51
N ALA A 51 10.26 -13.10 -26.37
CA ALA A 51 8.84 -13.26 -26.05
C ALA A 51 8.62 -14.29 -24.94
N ASP A 52 9.33 -15.42 -24.98
CA ASP A 52 9.25 -16.45 -23.95
C ASP A 52 9.70 -15.91 -22.59
N CYS A 53 10.75 -15.09 -22.58
CA CYS A 53 11.27 -14.50 -21.36
C CYS A 53 10.34 -13.46 -20.75
N LEU A 54 9.72 -12.62 -21.58
CA LEU A 54 8.71 -11.69 -21.10
C LEU A 54 7.53 -12.42 -20.47
N ALA A 55 7.03 -13.48 -21.13
CA ALA A 55 5.93 -14.28 -20.61
C ALA A 55 6.33 -15.02 -19.33
N THR A 56 7.52 -15.63 -19.31
CA THR A 56 8.05 -16.35 -18.14
C THR A 56 8.24 -15.39 -16.97
N CYS A 57 8.89 -14.26 -17.18
CA CYS A 57 9.12 -13.25 -16.13
C CYS A 57 7.80 -12.68 -15.59
N TYR A 58 6.82 -12.46 -16.47
CA TYR A 58 5.50 -12.01 -16.06
C TYR A 58 4.83 -13.00 -15.08
N GLU A 59 4.93 -14.30 -15.33
CA GLU A 59 4.36 -15.33 -14.45
C GLU A 59 5.24 -15.64 -13.22
N THR A 60 6.56 -15.48 -13.32
CA THR A 60 7.49 -15.75 -12.21
C THR A 60 7.45 -14.61 -11.19
N LEU A 61 6.97 -14.90 -9.97
CA LEU A 61 6.87 -13.92 -8.88
C LEU A 61 8.17 -13.14 -8.63
N GLU A 62 9.29 -13.86 -8.59
CA GLU A 62 10.60 -13.31 -8.23
C GLU A 62 11.27 -12.54 -9.38
N CYS A 63 10.79 -12.66 -10.62
CA CYS A 63 11.43 -11.99 -11.75
C CYS A 63 11.09 -10.50 -11.76
N VAL A 64 12.12 -9.66 -11.85
CA VAL A 64 11.96 -8.19 -11.81
C VAL A 64 12.36 -7.51 -13.11
N LEU A 65 13.23 -8.14 -13.91
CA LEU A 65 13.69 -7.59 -15.18
C LEU A 65 14.08 -8.67 -16.19
N VAL A 66 13.85 -8.39 -17.47
CA VAL A 66 14.39 -9.16 -18.60
C VAL A 66 15.28 -8.27 -19.45
N TYR A 67 16.47 -8.73 -19.83
CA TYR A 67 17.37 -8.06 -20.77
C TYR A 67 17.45 -8.85 -22.08
N ASN A 68 17.40 -8.13 -23.21
CA ASN A 68 17.48 -8.71 -24.54
C ASN A 68 18.94 -8.86 -25.00
N ALA A 69 19.61 -9.88 -24.50
CA ALA A 69 21.00 -10.19 -24.84
C ALA A 69 21.17 -10.62 -26.31
N SER A 70 22.41 -10.60 -26.80
CA SER A 70 22.75 -11.03 -28.16
C SER A 70 22.47 -12.53 -28.42
N THR A 71 22.49 -13.35 -27.37
CA THR A 71 22.19 -14.79 -27.42
C THR A 71 20.96 -15.12 -26.56
N GLY A 72 19.79 -14.62 -26.94
CA GLY A 72 18.52 -14.91 -26.26
C GLY A 72 18.10 -13.79 -25.31
N CYS A 73 17.79 -14.13 -24.07
CA CYS A 73 17.48 -13.16 -23.03
C CYS A 73 18.13 -13.55 -21.71
N GLN A 74 18.24 -12.59 -20.80
CA GLN A 74 18.63 -12.81 -19.41
C GLN A 74 17.49 -12.34 -18.51
N MET A 75 17.08 -13.19 -17.55
CA MET A 75 16.06 -12.85 -16.55
C MET A 75 16.74 -12.62 -15.20
N PHE A 76 16.43 -11.49 -14.58
CA PHE A 76 16.95 -11.08 -13.28
C PHE A 76 15.85 -11.25 -12.23
N MET A 77 16.19 -12.01 -11.19
CA MET A 77 15.31 -12.25 -10.06
C MET A 77 15.54 -11.20 -8.97
N PHE A 78 14.62 -11.14 -8.02
CA PHE A 78 14.67 -10.31 -6.82
C PHE A 78 16.05 -10.39 -6.16
N GLY A 79 16.66 -9.24 -5.88
CA GLY A 79 17.98 -9.14 -5.25
C GLY A 79 19.18 -9.40 -6.17
N ASN A 80 18.97 -9.86 -7.41
CA ASN A 80 20.08 -10.20 -8.30
C ASN A 80 20.58 -9.05 -9.18
N LEU A 81 19.90 -7.89 -9.19
CA LEU A 81 20.19 -6.73 -10.05
C LEU A 81 19.94 -5.45 -9.27
N THR A 82 20.92 -4.57 -9.14
CA THR A 82 20.79 -3.29 -8.42
C THR A 82 20.83 -2.08 -9.34
N LEU A 83 21.43 -2.19 -10.53
CA LEU A 83 21.62 -1.05 -11.43
C LEU A 83 21.44 -1.40 -12.91
N VAL A 84 20.71 -0.56 -13.63
CA VAL A 84 20.53 -0.61 -15.09
C VAL A 84 20.85 0.75 -15.68
N GLU A 85 21.67 0.82 -16.71
CA GLU A 85 21.94 2.06 -17.45
C GLU A 85 20.79 2.41 -18.38
N GLN A 86 20.40 3.69 -18.38
CA GLN A 86 19.42 4.25 -19.29
C GLN A 86 20.09 4.53 -20.63
N LEU A 87 19.59 3.89 -21.68
CA LEU A 87 20.10 4.06 -23.03
C LEU A 87 19.02 4.67 -23.93
N ASP A 88 19.43 5.05 -25.12
CA ASP A 88 18.51 5.42 -26.20
C ASP A 88 18.45 4.33 -27.28
N SER A 89 17.60 4.54 -28.27
CA SER A 89 17.40 3.59 -29.37
C SER A 89 18.65 3.32 -30.23
N SER A 90 19.67 4.19 -30.18
CA SER A 90 20.90 4.02 -30.96
C SER A 90 21.76 2.86 -30.43
N ALA A 91 21.66 2.53 -29.14
CA ALA A 91 22.37 1.41 -28.54
C ALA A 91 21.80 0.04 -28.95
N GLN A 92 20.54 0.00 -29.37
CA GLN A 92 19.81 -1.24 -29.72
C GLN A 92 19.71 -2.27 -28.57
N GLU A 93 19.97 -1.85 -27.33
CA GLU A 93 19.87 -2.67 -26.13
C GLU A 93 18.62 -2.33 -25.35
N LYS A 94 17.80 -3.34 -25.05
CA LYS A 94 16.52 -3.15 -24.36
C LYS A 94 16.39 -4.06 -23.15
N VAL A 95 15.73 -3.51 -22.14
CA VAL A 95 15.26 -4.23 -20.95
C VAL A 95 13.75 -4.15 -20.84
N ALA A 96 13.16 -5.04 -20.06
CA ALA A 96 11.76 -4.99 -19.69
C ALA A 96 11.61 -5.12 -18.18
N PHE A 97 11.06 -4.09 -17.54
CA PHE A 97 10.75 -4.07 -16.12
C PHE A 97 9.43 -4.77 -15.84
N LYS A 98 9.38 -5.62 -14.82
CA LYS A 98 8.11 -6.04 -14.23
C LYS A 98 7.69 -4.98 -13.22
N THR A 99 6.50 -4.41 -13.37
CA THR A 99 5.98 -3.39 -12.43
C THR A 99 4.46 -3.38 -12.39
N ASN A 100 3.88 -2.75 -11.35
CA ASN A 100 2.45 -2.59 -11.16
C ASN A 100 2.03 -1.12 -11.33
N PHE A 101 0.98 -0.89 -12.13
CA PHE A 101 0.37 0.43 -12.31
C PHE A 101 -1.04 0.49 -11.74
N THR A 102 -1.50 1.69 -11.41
CA THR A 102 -2.90 1.96 -11.01
C THR A 102 -3.86 2.02 -12.21
N SER A 103 -3.33 2.02 -13.43
CA SER A 103 -4.11 2.05 -14.67
C SER A 103 -3.70 0.92 -15.62
N ASP A 104 -4.65 0.46 -16.44
CA ASP A 104 -4.41 -0.58 -17.45
C ASP A 104 -3.58 -0.07 -18.66
N THR A 105 -3.36 1.25 -18.75
CA THR A 105 -2.54 1.90 -19.76
C THR A 105 -1.09 2.04 -19.30
N CYS A 106 -0.13 1.66 -20.17
CA CYS A 106 1.28 1.98 -19.94
C CYS A 106 1.49 3.50 -20.07
N PRO A 107 2.26 4.13 -19.18
CA PRO A 107 2.49 5.57 -19.24
C PRO A 107 3.36 5.96 -20.45
N ASP A 108 3.04 7.10 -21.10
CA ASP A 108 3.68 7.58 -22.33
C ASP A 108 5.15 7.97 -22.16
N THR A 109 5.48 8.48 -20.98
CA THR A 109 6.85 8.57 -20.46
C THR A 109 6.89 7.60 -19.31
N LEU A 110 7.93 6.75 -19.17
CA LEU A 110 8.15 6.14 -17.86
C LEU A 110 8.23 7.31 -16.90
N PRO A 111 7.27 7.48 -15.98
CA PRO A 111 7.52 8.35 -14.86
C PRO A 111 8.83 7.80 -14.27
N THR A 112 9.69 8.67 -13.77
CA THR A 112 10.52 8.26 -12.62
C THR A 112 9.70 7.24 -11.84
N LEU A 113 10.15 5.99 -11.74
CA LEU A 113 9.35 4.83 -11.31
C LEU A 113 8.82 4.95 -9.84
N GLY A 114 8.73 6.16 -9.29
CA GLY A 114 8.46 6.48 -7.90
C GLY A 114 7.30 7.44 -7.64
N GLU A 115 6.25 7.54 -8.47
CA GLU A 115 5.01 8.21 -8.01
C GLU A 115 3.72 7.41 -8.26
N ASN A 116 3.59 6.70 -9.40
CA ASN A 116 2.39 5.93 -9.75
C ASN A 116 2.64 4.42 -9.97
N SER A 117 3.86 3.98 -9.69
CA SER A 117 4.30 2.60 -9.84
C SER A 117 4.41 1.99 -8.44
N THR A 118 3.56 1.04 -8.12
CA THR A 118 3.77 0.21 -6.93
C THR A 118 4.84 -0.83 -7.25
N ALA A 119 5.77 -0.99 -6.32
CA ALA A 119 6.73 -2.08 -6.32
C ALA A 119 6.06 -3.43 -6.65
N PRO A 120 6.62 -4.27 -7.55
CA PRO A 120 6.32 -5.69 -7.52
C PRO A 120 6.57 -6.18 -6.10
N ALA A 121 5.51 -6.69 -5.48
CA ALA A 121 5.57 -7.21 -4.14
C ALA A 121 4.74 -8.48 -4.04
N TYR A 122 5.24 -9.43 -3.24
CA TYR A 122 4.60 -10.72 -3.03
C TYR A 122 4.90 -11.25 -1.64
N ILE A 123 4.13 -12.24 -1.20
CA ILE A 123 4.24 -12.85 0.13
C ILE A 123 4.46 -14.36 -0.04
N ILE A 124 5.51 -14.90 0.57
CA ILE A 124 5.78 -16.34 0.66
C ILE A 124 6.12 -16.66 2.10
N ASN A 125 5.44 -17.65 2.71
CA ASN A 125 5.77 -18.19 4.04
C ASN A 125 6.07 -17.13 5.11
N GLN A 126 5.18 -16.15 5.31
CA GLN A 126 5.31 -15.03 6.26
C GLN A 126 6.34 -13.96 5.90
N THR A 127 7.06 -14.10 4.79
CA THR A 127 8.00 -13.09 4.29
C THR A 127 7.38 -12.31 3.15
N ILE A 128 7.41 -10.99 3.27
CA ILE A 128 7.02 -10.02 2.27
C ILE A 128 8.28 -9.64 1.49
N TYR A 129 8.18 -9.63 0.17
CA TYR A 129 9.24 -9.22 -0.74
C TYR A 129 8.74 -7.98 -1.49
N ILE A 130 9.48 -6.88 -1.43
CA ILE A 130 9.13 -5.60 -2.05
C ILE A 130 10.29 -5.13 -2.91
N SER A 131 10.03 -4.72 -4.14
CA SER A 131 11.04 -4.19 -5.06
C SER A 131 10.67 -2.80 -5.55
N SER A 132 11.46 -1.78 -5.23
CA SER A 132 11.25 -0.41 -5.72
C SER A 132 12.29 -0.05 -6.76
N ILE A 133 11.91 0.83 -7.68
CA ILE A 133 12.79 1.31 -8.75
C ILE A 133 12.80 2.83 -8.74
N SER A 134 13.97 3.44 -8.74
CA SER A 134 14.16 4.88 -8.89
C SER A 134 15.00 5.18 -10.13
N SER A 135 14.94 6.44 -10.59
CA SER A 135 15.64 6.90 -11.79
C SER A 135 16.29 8.25 -11.50
N ASP A 136 17.56 8.41 -11.85
CA ASP A 136 18.27 9.70 -11.82
C ASP A 136 18.45 10.32 -13.23
N GLY A 137 17.88 9.67 -14.25
CA GLY A 137 18.01 10.03 -15.67
C GLY A 137 19.20 9.41 -16.40
N LEU A 138 20.11 8.75 -15.70
CA LEU A 138 21.23 7.98 -16.27
C LEU A 138 21.15 6.50 -15.92
N TYR A 139 20.64 6.18 -14.73
CA TYR A 139 20.48 4.82 -14.24
C TYR A 139 19.08 4.60 -13.67
N TRP A 140 18.60 3.38 -13.75
CA TRP A 140 17.55 2.86 -12.89
C TRP A 140 18.16 2.05 -11.76
N SER A 141 17.83 2.43 -10.53
CA SER A 141 18.30 1.78 -9.31
C SER A 141 17.19 0.91 -8.72
N PHE A 142 17.52 -0.35 -8.44
CA PHE A 142 16.61 -1.27 -7.77
C PHE A 142 16.96 -1.38 -6.29
N ASN A 143 15.94 -1.23 -5.45
CA ASN A 143 16.04 -1.52 -4.03
C ASN A 143 15.04 -2.63 -3.69
N PHE A 144 15.49 -3.60 -2.93
CA PHE A 144 14.72 -4.75 -2.50
C PHE A 144 14.66 -4.75 -0.98
N THR A 145 13.48 -5.02 -0.46
CA THR A 145 13.26 -5.18 0.98
C THR A 145 12.56 -6.50 1.23
N THR A 146 13.09 -7.30 2.15
CA THR A 146 12.37 -8.45 2.70
C THR A 146 11.92 -8.13 4.13
N ILE A 147 10.69 -8.48 4.46
CA ILE A 147 10.11 -8.27 5.80
C ILE A 147 9.49 -9.58 6.24
N THR A 148 10.03 -10.19 7.29
CA THR A 148 9.52 -11.46 7.81
C THR A 148 8.65 -11.21 9.03
N CYS A 149 7.39 -11.61 8.97
CA CYS A 149 6.46 -11.56 10.09
C CYS A 149 6.61 -12.79 10.98
N THR A 150 6.32 -12.64 12.28
CA THR A 150 6.20 -13.78 13.19
C THR A 150 5.03 -14.69 12.78
N ASN A 151 5.03 -15.95 13.20
CA ASN A 151 3.92 -16.87 12.90
C ASN A 151 2.57 -16.48 13.51
N THR A 152 2.54 -15.55 14.46
CA THR A 152 1.31 -15.07 15.12
C THR A 152 0.72 -13.84 14.44
N SER A 153 1.49 -13.15 13.61
CA SER A 153 1.06 -11.96 12.87
C SER A 153 0.80 -12.31 11.40
N LYS A 154 0.01 -11.49 10.71
CA LYS A 154 -0.34 -11.68 9.31
C LYS A 154 0.39 -10.63 8.45
N PRO A 155 1.18 -11.04 7.43
CA PRO A 155 1.81 -10.11 6.50
C PRO A 155 0.78 -9.47 5.55
N PHE A 156 0.95 -8.17 5.29
CA PHE A 156 0.22 -7.40 4.28
C PHE A 156 1.14 -6.44 3.54
N ILE A 157 0.82 -6.19 2.26
CA ILE A 157 1.50 -5.21 1.41
C ILE A 157 0.65 -3.94 1.33
N ARG A 158 1.24 -2.81 1.69
CA ARG A 158 0.66 -1.47 1.69
C ARG A 158 1.49 -0.53 0.82
N GLY A 159 1.29 -0.62 -0.50
CA GLY A 159 2.09 0.14 -1.47
C GLY A 159 3.56 -0.30 -1.42
N LEU A 160 4.46 0.61 -1.04
CA LEU A 160 5.89 0.32 -0.86
C LEU A 160 6.24 -0.21 0.54
N HIS A 161 5.26 -0.35 1.43
CA HIS A 161 5.46 -0.84 2.79
C HIS A 161 4.96 -2.28 2.94
N GLY A 162 5.67 -3.08 3.71
CA GLY A 162 5.19 -4.36 4.21
C GLY A 162 4.94 -4.24 5.71
N VAL A 163 3.82 -4.78 6.18
CA VAL A 163 3.45 -4.74 7.58
C VAL A 163 3.02 -6.11 8.09
N CYS A 164 3.19 -6.31 9.40
CA CYS A 164 2.71 -7.48 10.11
C CYS A 164 1.57 -7.03 11.02
N LEU A 165 0.35 -7.57 10.84
CA LEU A 165 -0.80 -7.21 11.66
C LEU A 165 -1.16 -8.34 12.62
N GLN A 166 -1.57 -8.00 13.83
CA GLN A 166 -2.09 -8.96 14.81
C GLN A 166 -3.19 -8.33 15.64
N VAL A 167 -4.20 -9.13 16.02
CA VAL A 167 -5.26 -8.69 16.94
C VAL A 167 -4.96 -9.25 18.33
N PHE A 168 -4.93 -8.38 19.33
CA PHE A 168 -4.83 -8.78 20.74
C PHE A 168 -6.14 -8.54 21.47
N PHE A 169 -6.39 -9.35 22.50
CA PHE A 169 -7.63 -9.30 23.27
C PHE A 169 -7.35 -8.98 24.73
N ALA A 170 -7.83 -7.81 25.18
CA ALA A 170 -7.89 -7.40 26.57
C ALA A 170 -8.93 -6.28 26.68
N THR A 171 -9.63 -6.19 27.82
CA THR A 171 -10.58 -5.09 28.05
C THR A 171 -9.84 -3.83 28.43
N VAL A 172 -9.68 -2.90 27.50
CA VAL A 172 -8.83 -1.71 27.57
C VAL A 172 -9.54 -0.48 26.98
N ASN A 173 -9.17 0.72 27.45
CA ASN A 173 -9.48 1.95 26.73
C ASN A 173 -8.46 2.21 25.62
N TYR A 174 -8.63 3.27 24.83
CA TYR A 174 -7.77 3.52 23.66
C TYR A 174 -6.29 3.64 24.03
N THR A 175 -5.94 4.46 25.03
CA THR A 175 -4.54 4.60 25.49
C THR A 175 -3.96 3.28 25.99
N GLN A 176 -4.76 2.49 26.72
CA GLN A 176 -4.35 1.15 27.16
C GLN A 176 -4.25 0.15 25.99
N ALA A 177 -4.95 0.36 24.88
CA ALA A 177 -4.83 -0.46 23.67
C ALA A 177 -3.49 -0.21 22.95
N ILE A 178 -3.03 1.05 22.92
CA ILE A 178 -1.68 1.40 22.46
C ILE A 178 -0.63 0.69 23.32
N GLU A 179 -0.77 0.77 24.65
CA GLU A 179 0.12 0.07 25.58
C GLU A 179 0.05 -1.46 25.42
N LEU A 180 -1.13 -2.01 25.14
CA LEU A 180 -1.32 -3.43 24.85
C LEU A 180 -0.51 -3.84 23.61
N CYS A 181 -0.58 -3.07 22.52
CA CYS A 181 0.25 -3.32 21.34
C CYS A 181 1.74 -3.27 21.70
N ALA A 182 2.19 -2.19 22.33
CA ALA A 182 3.60 -2.00 22.71
C ALA A 182 4.13 -3.14 23.61
N SER A 183 3.31 -3.61 24.56
CA SER A 183 3.70 -4.70 25.48
C SER A 183 3.82 -6.07 24.82
N ASN A 184 3.30 -6.24 23.60
CA ASN A 184 3.36 -7.49 22.83
C ASN A 184 4.25 -7.36 21.58
N ASP A 185 5.30 -6.54 21.64
CA ASP A 185 6.21 -6.24 20.51
C ASP A 185 5.49 -5.61 19.31
N GLY A 186 4.39 -4.90 19.57
CA GLY A 186 3.71 -4.03 18.61
C GLY A 186 4.36 -2.66 18.53
N MET A 187 4.35 -2.06 17.34
CA MET A 187 4.80 -0.70 17.09
C MET A 187 3.72 0.33 17.44
N SER A 188 2.46 0.03 17.12
CA SER A 188 1.33 0.94 17.26
C SER A 188 0.01 0.20 17.13
N LEU A 189 -1.10 0.88 17.43
CA LEU A 189 -2.39 0.52 16.85
C LEU A 189 -2.32 0.63 15.32
N SER A 190 -3.21 -0.06 14.62
CA SER A 190 -3.33 -0.02 13.17
C SER A 190 -4.78 -0.08 12.73
N GLY A 191 -5.04 0.32 11.49
CA GLY A 191 -6.29 0.07 10.79
C GLY A 191 -6.06 -0.45 9.37
N PRO A 192 -7.14 -0.72 8.62
CA PRO A 192 -7.06 -1.33 7.30
C PRO A 192 -6.48 -0.38 6.25
N TYR A 193 -5.60 -0.89 5.38
CA TYR A 193 -5.14 -0.19 4.18
C TYR A 193 -6.01 -0.48 2.93
N ASN A 194 -6.58 -1.68 2.84
CA ASN A 194 -7.38 -2.11 1.68
C ASN A 194 -8.49 -3.10 2.11
N SER A 195 -9.30 -3.54 1.14
CA SER A 195 -10.42 -4.45 1.37
C SER A 195 -10.02 -5.83 1.92
N ASP A 196 -8.81 -6.30 1.60
CA ASP A 196 -8.32 -7.61 2.07
C ASP A 196 -7.96 -7.53 3.56
N GLU A 197 -7.32 -6.44 3.98
CA GLU A 197 -7.10 -6.16 5.39
C GLU A 197 -8.42 -5.99 6.15
N VAL A 198 -9.39 -5.25 5.60
CA VAL A 198 -10.74 -5.13 6.20
C VAL A 198 -11.35 -6.51 6.43
N THR A 199 -11.27 -7.39 5.41
CA THR A 199 -11.83 -8.74 5.47
C THR A 199 -11.14 -9.58 6.54
N TRP A 200 -9.81 -9.54 6.59
CA TRP A 200 -9.04 -10.28 7.59
C TRP A 200 -9.30 -9.76 9.01
N ILE A 201 -9.25 -8.44 9.23
CA ILE A 201 -9.50 -7.83 10.55
C ILE A 201 -10.88 -8.25 11.05
N ARG A 202 -11.93 -8.10 10.24
CA ARG A 202 -13.30 -8.51 10.62
C ARG A 202 -13.38 -9.98 11.00
N ALA A 203 -12.67 -10.86 10.29
CA ALA A 203 -12.61 -12.27 10.61
C ALA A 203 -11.90 -12.58 11.94
N GLN A 204 -11.01 -11.69 12.40
CA GLN A 204 -10.35 -11.80 13.70
C GLN A 204 -11.18 -11.19 14.84
N THR A 205 -11.98 -10.16 14.57
CA THR A 205 -12.69 -9.40 15.60
C THR A 205 -14.05 -10.01 15.93
N THR A 206 -14.16 -10.66 17.08
CA THR A 206 -15.44 -11.15 17.65
C THR A 206 -15.96 -10.29 18.80
N VAL A 207 -15.30 -9.16 19.03
CA VAL A 207 -15.57 -8.17 20.07
C VAL A 207 -15.36 -6.77 19.50
N TYR A 208 -15.87 -5.75 20.20
CA TYR A 208 -15.45 -4.38 19.93
C TYR A 208 -13.93 -4.29 20.03
N THR A 209 -13.30 -3.77 18.98
CA THR A 209 -11.84 -3.80 18.80
C THR A 209 -11.38 -2.41 18.38
N TRP A 210 -10.44 -1.84 19.13
CA TRP A 210 -9.81 -0.57 18.78
C TRP A 210 -9.01 -0.70 17.48
N LEU A 211 -9.18 0.29 16.61
CA LEU A 211 -8.32 0.57 15.48
C LEU A 211 -7.49 1.81 15.80
N ASP A 212 -6.50 2.08 14.96
CA ASP A 212 -5.90 3.42 14.96
C ASP A 212 -6.88 4.48 14.43
N GLY A 213 -6.67 5.73 14.81
CA GLY A 213 -7.52 6.87 14.49
C GLY A 213 -8.12 7.50 15.74
N SER A 214 -7.66 8.70 16.07
CA SER A 214 -8.12 9.46 17.23
C SER A 214 -8.30 10.95 16.91
N SER A 215 -9.25 11.59 17.57
CA SER A 215 -9.58 13.02 17.40
C SER A 215 -9.14 13.87 18.59
N PHE A 216 -7.90 13.68 19.08
CA PHE A 216 -7.44 14.39 20.28
C PHE A 216 -7.22 15.90 20.06
N THR A 217 -6.90 16.33 18.83
CA THR A 217 -6.54 17.72 18.52
C THR A 217 -7.74 18.62 18.23
N GLY A 218 -8.84 18.03 17.76
CA GLY A 218 -10.04 18.76 17.37
C GLY A 218 -11.19 17.81 17.01
N ALA A 219 -12.42 18.32 17.00
CA ALA A 219 -13.57 17.54 16.57
C ALA A 219 -13.42 17.15 15.09
N GLN A 220 -13.55 15.86 14.78
CA GLN A 220 -13.37 15.31 13.42
C GLN A 220 -11.99 15.57 12.79
N GLU A 221 -10.99 15.97 13.59
CA GLU A 221 -9.60 16.06 13.18
C GLU A 221 -8.89 14.76 13.56
N TRP A 222 -8.84 13.81 12.63
CA TRP A 222 -8.32 12.47 12.88
C TRP A 222 -6.82 12.39 12.67
N SER A 223 -6.13 11.91 13.71
CA SER A 223 -4.72 11.54 13.68
C SER A 223 -4.55 10.03 13.76
N TYR A 224 -3.49 9.53 13.12
CA TYR A 224 -3.17 8.11 13.01
C TYR A 224 -1.74 7.87 13.49
N GLU A 225 -1.55 6.84 14.30
CA GLU A 225 -0.27 6.31 14.76
C GLU A 225 0.46 5.49 13.68
N ASP A 226 -0.29 4.76 12.85
CA ASP A 226 0.23 3.93 11.76
C ASP A 226 0.23 4.67 10.43
N ASP A 227 1.41 5.18 10.09
CA ASP A 227 1.70 5.93 8.87
C ASP A 227 1.64 5.12 7.57
N THR A 228 1.54 3.79 7.66
CA THR A 228 1.56 2.94 6.45
C THR A 228 0.18 2.71 5.85
N HIS A 229 -0.90 3.13 6.52
CA HIS A 229 -2.23 3.09 5.93
C HIS A 229 -2.65 4.48 5.40
N ASN A 230 -3.49 4.52 4.36
CA ASN A 230 -3.88 5.76 3.66
C ASN A 230 -4.94 6.57 4.45
N GLY A 231 -4.62 6.96 5.69
CA GLY A 231 -5.56 7.57 6.62
C GLY A 231 -6.81 6.71 6.80
N SER A 232 -8.01 7.31 6.68
CA SER A 232 -9.27 6.59 6.83
C SER A 232 -9.90 6.04 5.56
N VAL A 233 -9.19 6.06 4.41
CA VAL A 233 -9.80 5.76 3.09
C VAL A 233 -10.40 4.35 3.02
N ALA A 234 -9.73 3.35 3.60
CA ALA A 234 -10.19 1.96 3.57
C ALA A 234 -11.04 1.57 4.79
N TYR A 235 -11.30 2.50 5.72
CA TYR A 235 -12.08 2.20 6.91
C TYR A 235 -13.55 2.06 6.52
N PRO A 236 -14.19 0.92 6.82
CA PRO A 236 -15.57 0.68 6.42
C PRO A 236 -16.54 1.36 7.40
N PHE A 237 -16.58 2.68 7.42
CA PHE A 237 -17.46 3.44 8.31
C PHE A 237 -18.93 3.08 8.09
N ALA A 238 -19.71 3.08 9.17
CA ALA A 238 -21.16 3.07 9.05
C ALA A 238 -21.65 4.37 8.37
N SER A 239 -22.85 4.33 7.78
CA SER A 239 -23.41 5.50 7.11
C SER A 239 -23.59 6.64 8.11
N GLY A 240 -22.98 7.80 7.82
CA GLY A 240 -23.01 8.98 8.70
C GLY A 240 -21.78 9.10 9.60
N ASN A 241 -20.96 8.06 9.71
CA ASN A 241 -19.77 8.05 10.57
C ASN A 241 -18.48 8.40 9.82
N PRO A 242 -17.44 8.88 10.52
CA PRO A 242 -17.47 9.20 11.96
C PRO A 242 -18.26 10.48 12.24
N ASP A 243 -19.08 10.49 13.30
CA ASP A 243 -20.11 11.50 13.54
C ASP A 243 -19.89 12.37 14.81
N SER A 244 -18.83 12.08 15.58
CA SER A 244 -18.53 12.86 16.78
C SER A 244 -18.37 14.35 16.52
N SER A 245 -18.96 15.14 17.42
CA SER A 245 -18.95 16.61 17.37
C SER A 245 -17.91 17.23 18.30
N LYS A 246 -17.06 16.42 18.95
CA LYS A 246 -16.07 16.84 19.95
C LYS A 246 -14.78 16.05 19.77
N ALA A 247 -13.68 16.62 20.26
CA ALA A 247 -12.42 15.91 20.40
C ALA A 247 -12.53 14.75 21.42
N GLY A 248 -11.57 13.83 21.37
CA GLY A 248 -11.45 12.71 22.31
C GLY A 248 -12.28 11.47 21.93
N PHE A 249 -12.58 11.31 20.64
CA PHE A 249 -13.19 10.11 20.06
C PHE A 249 -12.15 9.31 19.28
N CYS A 250 -12.33 8.00 19.23
CA CYS A 250 -11.39 7.04 18.67
C CYS A 250 -12.11 5.96 17.87
N PHE A 251 -11.46 5.45 16.83
CA PHE A 251 -12.04 4.45 15.94
C PHE A 251 -12.04 3.04 16.52
N TYR A 252 -13.13 2.33 16.29
CA TYR A 252 -13.25 0.93 16.64
C TYR A 252 -14.07 0.18 15.60
N ILE A 253 -13.87 -1.14 15.52
CA ILE A 253 -14.76 -2.02 14.78
C ILE A 253 -15.91 -2.47 15.67
N ASN A 254 -17.12 -2.16 15.23
CA ASN A 254 -18.34 -2.75 15.75
C ASN A 254 -18.55 -4.12 15.11
N TYR A 255 -18.21 -5.17 15.84
CA TYR A 255 -18.28 -6.55 15.34
C TYR A 255 -19.70 -7.03 15.02
N TYR A 256 -20.74 -6.43 15.61
CA TYR A 256 -22.12 -6.83 15.34
C TYR A 256 -22.56 -6.45 13.93
N VAL A 257 -22.13 -5.28 13.45
CA VAL A 257 -22.49 -4.76 12.12
C VAL A 257 -21.31 -4.81 11.14
N ASN A 258 -20.14 -5.25 11.59
CA ASN A 258 -18.89 -5.30 10.83
C ASN A 258 -18.50 -3.94 10.22
N GLN A 259 -18.75 -2.83 10.91
CA GLN A 259 -18.44 -1.49 10.42
C GLN A 259 -17.55 -0.76 11.42
N VAL A 260 -16.81 0.24 10.93
CA VAL A 260 -16.08 1.17 11.78
C VAL A 260 -17.03 2.24 12.26
N ASP A 261 -16.84 2.61 13.52
CA ASP A 261 -17.56 3.68 14.19
C ASP A 261 -16.56 4.41 15.12
N ASP A 262 -16.98 5.52 15.70
CA ASP A 262 -16.21 6.27 16.67
C ASP A 262 -16.92 6.39 18.02
N ASP A 263 -16.17 6.26 19.10
CA ASP A 263 -16.68 6.41 20.47
C ASP A 263 -15.63 7.15 21.32
N ALA A 264 -16.02 7.64 22.48
CA ALA A 264 -15.10 8.29 23.40
C ALA A 264 -13.89 7.37 23.65
N CYS A 265 -12.67 7.89 23.52
CA CYS A 265 -11.44 7.13 23.72
C CYS A 265 -11.32 6.52 25.14
N SER A 266 -12.12 7.01 26.09
CA SER A 266 -12.26 6.47 27.45
C SER A 266 -13.14 5.23 27.56
N ALA A 267 -13.92 4.88 26.52
CA ALA A 267 -14.69 3.65 26.45
C ALA A 267 -13.77 2.44 26.61
N ARG A 268 -14.34 1.27 26.94
CA ARG A 268 -13.55 0.05 27.15
C ARG A 268 -14.00 -1.03 26.19
N TYR A 269 -13.11 -1.45 25.33
CA TYR A 269 -13.31 -2.51 24.34
C TYR A 269 -12.33 -3.64 24.57
N SER A 270 -12.61 -4.80 23.99
CA SER A 270 -11.93 -6.06 24.33
C SER A 270 -10.93 -6.53 23.27
N GLY A 271 -10.62 -5.68 22.29
CA GLY A 271 -9.64 -5.96 21.25
C GLY A 271 -8.84 -4.73 20.84
N ALA A 272 -7.68 -4.96 20.25
CA ALA A 272 -6.84 -3.97 19.59
C ALA A 272 -6.21 -4.57 18.33
N VAL A 273 -6.28 -3.87 17.20
CA VAL A 273 -5.52 -4.22 16.00
C VAL A 273 -4.17 -3.54 16.08
N CYS A 274 -3.09 -4.31 16.08
CA CYS A 274 -1.73 -3.82 16.25
C CYS A 274 -0.91 -4.05 14.99
N ARG A 275 -0.07 -3.08 14.64
CA ARG A 275 1.05 -3.26 13.73
C ARG A 275 2.24 -3.79 14.52
N MET A 276 2.77 -4.93 14.12
CA MET A 276 3.83 -5.65 14.83
C MET A 276 5.20 -5.26 14.32
N VAL A 277 6.20 -5.31 15.22
CA VAL A 277 7.60 -5.27 14.81
C VAL A 277 7.90 -6.54 14.00
N PRO A 278 8.41 -6.43 12.77
CA PRO A 278 8.82 -7.61 12.00
C PRO A 278 9.93 -8.39 12.70
N GLN A 279 9.96 -9.70 12.49
CA GLN A 279 11.03 -10.57 13.01
C GLN A 279 12.39 -10.22 12.39
N SER A 280 12.41 -9.90 11.10
CA SER A 280 13.59 -9.41 10.40
C SER A 280 13.19 -8.49 9.26
N ILE A 281 14.10 -7.58 8.93
CA ILE A 281 14.06 -6.73 7.75
C ILE A 281 15.44 -6.82 7.10
N GLU A 282 15.49 -7.11 5.80
CA GLU A 282 16.72 -7.08 5.01
C GLU A 282 16.54 -6.15 3.81
N GLU A 283 17.56 -5.37 3.50
CA GLU A 283 17.57 -4.43 2.39
C GLU A 283 18.74 -4.72 1.45
N ILE A 284 18.48 -4.71 0.15
CA ILE A 284 19.47 -4.89 -0.90
C ILE A 284 19.28 -3.75 -1.89
N GLY A 285 20.31 -2.97 -2.18
CA GLY A 285 20.26 -1.86 -3.12
C GLY A 285 21.64 -1.54 -3.68
N PRO A 286 21.74 -0.56 -4.59
CA PRO A 286 23.03 -0.03 -5.02
C PRO A 286 23.77 0.59 -3.82
N TYR A 287 25.10 0.44 -3.82
CA TYR A 287 25.98 0.99 -2.77
C TYR A 287 26.07 2.53 -2.82
#